data_AF-A0A433RUI2-F1
#
_entry.id   AF-A0A433RUI2-F1
#
_cell.length_a   1.000
_cell.length_b   1.000
_cell.length_c   1.000
_cell.angle_alpha   90.00
_cell.angle_beta   90.00
_cell.angle_gamma   90.00
#
_symmetry.space_group_name_H-M   'P 1'
#
loop_
_entity.id
_entity.type
_entity.pdbx_description
1 polymer ?
#
loop_
_entity_poly.entity_id
_entity_poly.type
_entity_poly.pdbx_seq_one_letter_code
_entity_poly.pdbx_strand_id
1 'polypeptide(L)' 'MDRRLIDVEDLRDYCPMCIQLLRFSDDYDALYCATCNEWVEVTCDDPTCEACERRPEKPLDECGNERHRSAE' A
#
# COMPACT_ATOMS: atom_id res chain seq x y z
N MET A 1 11.80 -22.03 -12.20
CA MET A 1 10.52 -21.42 -11.81
C MET A 1 10.43 -21.48 -10.30
N ASP A 2 10.71 -20.36 -9.65
CA ASP A 2 10.72 -20.21 -8.19
C ASP A 2 9.32 -20.41 -7.61
N ARG A 3 9.07 -21.60 -7.05
CA ARG A 3 7.88 -21.87 -6.24
C ARG A 3 8.15 -21.31 -4.85
N ARG A 4 7.67 -20.10 -4.59
CA ARG A 4 7.65 -19.53 -3.25
C ARG A 4 6.45 -20.12 -2.50
N LEU A 5 6.71 -20.83 -1.41
CA LEU A 5 5.69 -21.27 -0.47
C LEU A 5 5.41 -20.09 0.47
N ILE A 6 4.16 -19.65 0.51
CA ILE A 6 3.69 -18.59 1.40
C ILE A 6 2.71 -19.27 2.36
N ASP A 7 2.88 -19.02 3.65
CA ASP A 7 1.93 -19.53 4.63
C ASP A 7 0.57 -18.84 4.45
N VAL A 8 -0.52 -19.54 4.74
CA VAL A 8 -1.86 -18.98 4.60
C VAL A 8 -2.08 -17.80 5.55
N GLU A 9 -1.38 -17.80 6.69
CA GLU A 9 -1.45 -16.74 7.70
C GLU A 9 -0.81 -15.44 7.18
N ASP A 10 0.31 -15.55 6.46
CA ASP A 10 1.07 -14.43 5.89
C ASP A 10 0.48 -13.89 4.58
N LEU A 11 -0.50 -14.57 3.97
CA LEU A 11 -1.04 -14.20 2.66
C LEU A 11 -1.54 -12.74 2.60
N ARG A 12 -1.95 -12.18 3.74
CA ARG A 12 -2.44 -10.80 3.87
C ARG A 12 -1.36 -9.75 3.66
N ASP A 13 -0.10 -10.10 3.91
CA ASP A 13 1.06 -9.24 3.67
C ASP A 13 1.51 -9.25 2.20
N TYR A 14 0.81 -9.97 1.32
CA TYR A 14 1.13 -10.06 -0.10
C TYR A 14 0.04 -9.45 -0.97
N CYS A 15 0.47 -8.82 -2.06
CA CYS A 15 -0.43 -8.29 -3.06
C CYS A 15 -1.21 -9.43 -3.73
N PRO A 16 -2.55 -9.37 -3.82
CA PRO A 16 -3.36 -10.41 -4.45
C PRO A 16 -3.15 -10.52 -5.96
N MET A 17 -2.58 -9.48 -6.60
CA MET A 17 -2.38 -9.42 -8.05
C MET A 17 -1.00 -9.96 -8.47
N CYS A 18 0.07 -9.54 -7.80
CA CYS A 18 1.44 -9.86 -8.19
C CYS A 18 2.19 -10.73 -7.17
N ILE A 19 1.58 -11.04 -6.02
CA ILE A 19 2.14 -11.86 -4.94
C ILE A 19 3.50 -11.30 -4.45
N GLN A 20 3.70 -9.98 -4.56
CA GLN A 20 4.83 -9.28 -3.94
C GLN A 20 4.45 -8.83 -2.53
N LEU A 21 5.45 -8.76 -1.65
CA LEU A 21 5.26 -8.30 -0.28
C LEU A 21 4.78 -6.83 -0.30
N LEU A 22 3.73 -6.55 0.45
CA LEU A 22 3.18 -5.21 0.61
C LEU A 22 4.13 -4.36 1.45
N ARG A 23 4.14 -3.07 1.14
CA ARG A 23 4.81 -2.07 1.94
C ARG A 23 3.78 -1.31 2.75
N PHE A 24 4.15 -1.05 4.00
CA PHE A 24 3.38 -0.22 4.90
C PHE A 24 3.79 1.24 4.74
N SER A 25 2.81 2.12 4.60
CA SER A 25 3.00 3.57 4.57
C SER A 25 2.65 4.16 5.93
N ASP A 26 3.65 4.64 6.66
CA ASP A 26 3.47 5.28 7.97
C ASP A 26 2.56 6.52 7.90
N ASP A 27 2.71 7.33 6.85
CA ASP A 27 1.93 8.57 6.66
C ASP A 27 0.42 8.40 6.46
N TYR A 28 0.01 7.25 5.96
CA TYR A 28 -1.37 6.96 5.61
C TYR A 28 -1.93 5.74 6.35
N ASP A 29 -1.12 5.17 7.26
CA ASP A 29 -1.41 3.96 8.03
C ASP A 29 -2.03 2.86 7.15
N ALA A 30 -1.41 2.62 5.98
CA ALA A 30 -2.02 1.81 4.94
C ALA A 30 -1.00 0.94 4.20
N LEU A 31 -1.41 -0.28 3.87
CA LEU A 31 -0.66 -1.19 3.02
C LEU A 31 -0.84 -0.89 1.53
N TYR A 32 0.27 -0.94 0.80
CA TYR A 32 0.31 -0.71 -0.64
C TYR A 32 1.29 -1.65 -1.36
N CYS A 33 1.03 -1.89 -2.64
CA CYS A 33 1.91 -2.67 -3.48
C CYS A 33 2.81 -1.74 -4.32
N ALA A 34 4.13 -1.77 -4.06
CA ALA A 34 5.09 -0.97 -4.82
C ALA A 34 5.20 -1.40 -6.29
N THR A 35 4.92 -2.66 -6.61
CA THR A 35 4.98 -3.17 -7.99
C THR A 35 3.74 -2.79 -8.81
N CYS A 36 2.55 -2.90 -8.22
CA CYS A 36 1.29 -2.53 -8.89
C CYS A 36 1.06 -1.01 -8.82
N ASN A 37 1.72 -0.32 -7.90
CA ASN A 37 1.47 1.07 -7.57
C ASN A 37 0.00 1.31 -7.17
N GLU A 38 -0.50 0.46 -6.27
CA GLU A 38 -1.90 0.47 -5.82
C GLU A 38 -1.97 0.27 -4.30
N TRP A 39 -2.91 0.98 -3.67
CA TRP A 39 -3.29 0.76 -2.28
C TRP A 39 -4.05 -0.57 -2.17
N VAL A 40 -3.65 -1.42 -1.24
CA VAL A 40 -4.39 -2.66 -0.95
C VAL A 40 -5.47 -2.40 0.09
N GLU A 41 -5.20 -1.48 1.02
CA GLU A 41 -6.20 -1.05 1.99
C GLU A 41 -7.16 0.00 1.42
N VAL A 42 -8.44 -0.26 1.66
CA VAL A 42 -9.53 0.67 1.34
C VAL A 42 -9.44 1.92 2.22
N THR A 43 -9.94 3.05 1.72
CA THR A 43 -10.12 4.23 2.57
C THR A 43 -11.19 3.94 3.62
N CYS A 44 -11.05 4.59 4.76
CA CYS A 44 -12.09 4.70 5.74
C CYS A 44 -13.39 5.30 5.14
N ASP A 45 -14.55 4.93 5.68
CA ASP A 45 -15.86 5.51 5.27
C ASP A 45 -16.06 6.93 5.80
N ASP A 46 -15.20 7.37 6.72
CA ASP A 46 -15.27 8.68 7.34
C ASP A 46 -14.68 9.77 6.42
N PRO A 47 -15.49 10.70 5.93
CA PRO A 47 -15.03 11.74 5.00
C PRO A 47 -14.21 12.83 5.68
N THR A 48 -14.11 12.84 7.02
CA THR A 48 -13.34 13.83 7.79
C THR A 48 -11.95 13.33 8.18
N CYS A 49 -11.58 12.12 7.75
CA CYS A 49 -10.27 11.56 8.03
C CYS A 49 -9.19 12.24 7.18
N GLU A 50 -8.36 13.06 7.82
CA GLU A 50 -7.28 13.80 7.16
C GLU A 50 -6.24 12.89 6.48
N ALA A 51 -6.11 11.63 6.91
CA ALA A 51 -5.25 10.64 6.27
C ALA A 51 -5.86 10.18 4.94
N CYS A 52 -7.13 9.78 4.96
CA CYS A 52 -7.88 9.33 3.78
C CYS A 52 -8.08 10.49 2.77
N GLU A 53 -8.42 11.70 3.22
CA GLU A 53 -8.63 12.87 2.34
C GLU A 53 -7.35 13.32 1.61
N ARG A 54 -6.20 13.26 2.29
CA ARG A 54 -4.91 13.63 1.69
C ARG A 54 -4.19 12.43 1.06
N ARG A 55 -4.83 11.25 1.05
CA ARG A 55 -4.25 10.03 0.45
C ARG A 55 -4.32 10.16 -1.07
N PRO A 56 -3.18 10.08 -1.77
CA PRO A 56 -3.18 10.13 -3.22
C PRO A 56 -3.88 8.88 -3.79
N GLU A 57 -4.39 8.97 -5.01
CA GLU A 57 -4.98 7.83 -5.72
C GLU A 57 -3.98 6.67 -5.88
N LYS A 58 -2.68 6.99 -5.96
CA LYS A 58 -1.58 6.02 -6.07
C LYS A 58 -0.48 6.28 -5.04
N PRO A 59 0.11 5.23 -4.44
CA PRO A 59 1.15 5.33 -3.42
C PRO A 59 2.50 5.84 -3.95
N LEU A 60 2.83 5.53 -5.20
CA LEU A 60 4.07 5.96 -5.85
C LEU A 60 3.80 7.01 -6.92
N ASP A 61 4.72 7.94 -7.06
CA ASP A 61 4.75 8.94 -8.13
C ASP A 61 5.23 8.34 -9.47
N GLU A 62 5.26 9.12 -10.57
CA GLU A 62 5.68 8.66 -11.90
C GLU A 62 7.14 8.18 -11.92
N CYS A 63 7.96 8.67 -10.99
CA CYS A 63 9.35 8.23 -10.80
C CYS A 63 9.47 6.93 -9.97
N GLY A 64 8.38 6.42 -9.38
CA GLY A 64 8.38 5.25 -8.51
C GLY A 64 8.77 5.53 -7.05
N ASN A 65 8.81 6.80 -6.66
CA ASN A 65 9.07 7.21 -5.29
C ASN A 65 7.78 7.20 -4.47
N GLU A 66 7.90 6.81 -3.21
CA GLU A 66 6.80 6.83 -2.26
C GLU A 66 6.37 8.28 -2.01
N ARG A 67 5.07 8.53 -2.11
CA ARG A 67 4.50 9.83 -1.80
C ARG A 67 4.39 9.95 -0.27
N HIS A 68 5.49 10.31 0.38
CA HIS A 68 5.48 10.57 1.83
C HIS A 68 4.78 11.91 2.10
N ARG A 69 4.00 11.98 3.17
CA ARG A 69 3.59 13.26 3.73
C ARG A 69 4.79 13.70 4.56
N SER A 70 5.43 14.81 4.16
CA SER A 70 6.57 15.31 4.93
C SER A 70 6.11 15.61 6.35
N ALA A 71 6.54 14.78 7.31
CA ALA A 71 6.51 15.13 8.72
C ALA A 71 7.56 16.22 8.93
N GLU A 72 7.08 17.41 9.32
CA GLU A 72 7.90 18.55 9.74
C GLU A 72 8.75 18.23 10.99
#